data_AF-A0A2D5ZQV4-F1
#
_entry.id   AF-A0A2D5ZQV4-F1
#
_cell.length_a   1.000
_cell.length_b   1.000
_cell.length_c   1.000
_cell.angle_alpha   90.00
_cell.angle_beta   90.00
_cell.angle_gamma   90.00
#
_symmetry.space_group_name_H-M   'P 1'
#
loop_
_entity.id
_entity.type
_entity.pdbx_description
1 polymer ?
#
loop_
_entity_poly.entity_id
_entity_poly.type
_entity_poly.pdbx_seq_one_letter_code
_entity_poly.pdbx_strand_id
1 'polypeptide(L)'
;MAQTSKSLAFAATRCRELEQLLVPDFFRALADANRLGILGRLASSSEGESVGSIAQCCPVDLSVVSRHLGTLRQAGIVGCEKRGKQVIYRVRTRWLAETLRGMADAIEACCPGEDATCTLPVSAGAGATGSDEAGGKEGTPAGSDTHEINQQERTPRGVAPKE
;
A
#
# COMPACT_ATOMS: atom_id res chain seq x y z
N MET A 1 28.62 -14.42 -40.69
CA MET A 1 27.20 -14.82 -40.57
C MET A 1 27.07 -16.01 -39.60
N ALA A 2 27.25 -15.81 -38.29
CA ALA A 2 27.20 -16.90 -37.29
C ALA A 2 26.56 -16.49 -35.94
N GLN A 3 25.88 -15.34 -35.88
CA GLN A 3 25.32 -14.77 -34.65
C GLN A 3 23.84 -15.15 -34.43
N THR A 4 23.11 -15.55 -35.47
CA THR A 4 21.65 -15.72 -35.42
C THR A 4 21.19 -16.95 -34.62
N SER A 5 21.98 -18.03 -34.60
CA SER A 5 21.60 -19.29 -33.93
C SER A 5 21.86 -19.31 -32.41
N LYS A 6 22.80 -18.48 -31.89
CA LYS A 6 22.98 -18.28 -30.44
C LYS A 6 21.92 -17.36 -29.84
N SER A 7 21.44 -16.37 -30.60
CA SER A 7 20.41 -15.42 -30.17
C SER A 7 19.09 -16.11 -29.80
N LEU A 8 18.63 -17.08 -30.60
CA LEU A 8 17.37 -17.80 -30.35
C LEU A 8 17.40 -18.68 -29.09
N ALA A 9 18.54 -19.32 -28.78
CA ALA A 9 18.69 -20.13 -27.57
C ALA A 9 18.72 -19.27 -26.29
N PHE A 10 19.29 -18.05 -26.39
CA PHE A 10 19.33 -17.11 -25.27
C PHE A 10 17.95 -16.50 -25.00
N ALA A 11 17.20 -16.12 -26.05
CA ALA A 11 15.83 -15.64 -25.93
C ALA A 11 14.90 -16.68 -25.27
N ALA A 12 14.98 -17.95 -25.68
CA ALA A 12 14.22 -19.04 -25.06
C ALA A 12 14.57 -19.27 -23.58
N THR A 13 15.83 -19.01 -23.19
CA THR A 13 16.28 -19.11 -21.79
C THR A 13 15.72 -17.95 -20.94
N ARG A 14 15.67 -16.74 -21.48
CA ARG A 14 15.16 -15.54 -20.78
C ARG A 14 13.65 -15.59 -20.57
N CYS A 15 12.87 -16.07 -21.54
CA CYS A 15 11.42 -16.26 -21.38
C CYS A 15 11.09 -17.26 -20.26
N ARG A 16 11.89 -18.32 -20.11
CA ARG A 16 11.70 -19.30 -19.04
C ARG A 16 12.02 -18.74 -17.65
N GLU A 17 12.97 -17.80 -17.56
CA GLU A 17 13.30 -17.09 -16.32
C GLU A 17 12.14 -16.17 -15.90
N LEU A 18 11.52 -15.48 -16.88
CA LEU A 18 10.34 -14.66 -16.65
C LEU A 18 9.15 -15.47 -16.12
N GLU A 19 8.83 -16.63 -16.73
CA GLU A 19 7.75 -17.51 -16.28
C GLU A 19 7.92 -17.96 -14.82
N GLN A 20 9.16 -18.16 -14.36
CA GLN A 20 9.45 -18.54 -12.98
C GLN A 20 9.22 -17.40 -11.98
N LEU A 21 9.36 -16.15 -12.43
CA LEU A 21 9.12 -14.96 -11.60
C LEU A 21 7.63 -14.58 -11.57
N LEU A 22 6.88 -14.91 -12.63
CA LEU A 22 5.45 -14.60 -12.75
C LEU A 22 4.55 -15.61 -12.01
N VAL A 23 4.59 -15.56 -10.67
CA VAL A 23 3.79 -16.46 -9.82
C VAL A 23 2.32 -15.98 -9.76
N PRO A 24 1.31 -16.75 -10.24
CA PRO A 24 -0.08 -16.29 -10.27
C PRO A 24 -0.65 -15.90 -8.90
N ASP A 25 -0.28 -16.65 -7.86
CA ASP A 25 -0.75 -16.39 -6.49
C ASP A 25 -0.24 -15.07 -5.91
N PHE A 26 0.95 -14.63 -6.33
CA PHE A 26 1.49 -13.33 -5.96
C PHE A 26 0.62 -12.19 -6.52
N PHE A 27 0.32 -12.24 -7.81
CA PHE A 27 -0.54 -11.22 -8.45
C PHE A 27 -1.97 -11.28 -7.94
N ARG A 28 -2.51 -12.49 -7.74
CA ARG A 28 -3.85 -12.68 -7.16
C ARG A 28 -3.94 -12.09 -5.76
N ALA A 29 -2.88 -12.18 -4.96
CA ALA A 29 -2.82 -11.54 -3.65
C ALA A 29 -2.77 -10.01 -3.73
N LEU A 30 -2.18 -9.42 -4.78
CA LEU A 30 -2.14 -7.97 -4.98
C LEU A 30 -3.37 -7.38 -5.69
N ALA A 31 -4.09 -8.16 -6.49
CA ALA A 31 -5.21 -7.70 -7.33
C ALA A 31 -6.54 -7.51 -6.55
N ASP A 32 -6.51 -6.80 -5.42
CA ASP A 32 -7.69 -6.48 -4.61
C ASP A 32 -7.50 -5.18 -3.84
N ALA A 33 -8.50 -4.31 -3.93
CA ALA A 33 -8.44 -2.96 -3.37
C ALA A 33 -8.25 -2.97 -1.84
N ASN A 34 -8.93 -3.85 -1.11
CA ASN A 34 -8.81 -3.93 0.35
C ASN A 34 -7.41 -4.43 0.75
N ARG A 35 -6.88 -5.43 0.05
CA ARG A 35 -5.51 -5.94 0.29
C ARG A 35 -4.46 -4.88 0.00
N LEU A 36 -4.60 -4.11 -1.07
CA LEU A 36 -3.69 -2.99 -1.37
C LEU A 36 -3.80 -1.86 -0.34
N GLY A 37 -5.00 -1.56 0.15
CA GLY A 37 -5.19 -0.60 1.25
C GLY A 37 -4.51 -1.04 2.55
N ILE A 38 -4.68 -2.30 2.93
CA ILE A 38 -3.98 -2.90 4.09
C ILE A 38 -2.46 -2.87 3.87
N LEU A 39 -1.99 -3.22 2.67
CA LEU A 39 -0.57 -3.22 2.33
C LEU A 39 0.04 -1.81 2.44
N GLY A 40 -0.64 -0.79 1.88
CA GLY A 40 -0.21 0.60 1.94
C GLY A 40 -0.09 1.09 3.39
N ARG A 41 -1.08 0.78 4.21
CA ARG A 41 -1.05 1.11 5.65
C ARG A 41 0.12 0.43 6.36
N LEU A 42 0.30 -0.87 6.16
CA LEU A 42 1.42 -1.61 6.74
C LEU A 42 2.78 -1.10 6.24
N ALA A 43 2.87 -0.59 5.01
CA ALA A 43 4.09 -0.01 4.45
C ALA A 43 4.43 1.36 5.04
N SER A 44 3.43 2.12 5.49
CA SER A 44 3.63 3.39 6.21
C SER A 44 4.11 3.19 7.66
N SER A 45 3.94 2.00 8.23
CA SER A 45 4.39 1.67 9.58
C SER A 45 5.77 0.98 9.57
N SER A 46 6.78 1.59 10.19
CA SER A 46 8.11 0.99 10.34
C SER A 46 8.11 -0.21 11.31
N GLU A 47 7.28 -0.14 12.37
CA GLU A 47 7.22 -1.14 13.42
C GLU A 47 6.18 -2.25 13.19
N GLY A 48 5.44 -2.17 12.08
CA GLY A 48 4.32 -3.07 11.81
C GLY A 48 3.10 -2.81 12.69
N GLU A 49 1.98 -3.41 12.32
CA GLU A 49 0.71 -3.22 13.01
C GLU A 49 0.06 -4.54 13.39
N SER A 50 -0.72 -4.53 14.48
CA SER A 50 -1.56 -5.66 14.85
C SER A 50 -2.84 -5.66 14.01
N VAL A 51 -3.47 -6.83 13.88
CA VAL A 51 -4.76 -6.97 13.16
C VAL A 51 -5.82 -5.99 13.70
N GLY A 52 -5.85 -5.80 15.02
CA GLY A 52 -6.77 -4.87 15.67
C GLY A 52 -6.50 -3.41 15.28
N SER A 53 -5.23 -2.99 15.22
CA SER A 53 -4.88 -1.63 14.79
C SER A 53 -5.25 -1.40 13.33
N ILE A 54 -4.94 -2.37 12.44
CA ILE A 54 -5.29 -2.31 11.01
C ILE A 54 -6.81 -2.18 10.83
N ALA A 55 -7.60 -2.95 11.57
CA ALA A 55 -9.06 -2.91 11.49
C ALA A 55 -9.66 -1.57 11.94
N GLN A 56 -9.01 -0.82 12.85
CA GLN A 56 -9.55 0.45 13.36
C GLN A 56 -9.68 1.57 12.32
N CYS A 57 -8.93 1.52 11.23
CA CYS A 57 -9.00 2.55 10.17
C CYS A 57 -9.41 2.00 8.82
N CYS A 58 -9.93 0.77 8.78
CA CYS A 58 -10.42 0.16 7.54
C CYS A 58 -11.94 -0.06 7.62
N PRO A 59 -12.63 0.06 6.46
CA PRO A 59 -13.98 -0.38 6.16
C PRO A 59 -14.63 -1.56 6.89
N VAL A 60 -13.76 -2.48 7.29
CA VAL A 60 -13.97 -3.92 7.18
C VAL A 60 -13.73 -4.59 8.52
N ASP A 61 -14.51 -5.62 8.80
CA ASP A 61 -14.44 -6.36 10.04
C ASP A 61 -13.09 -7.07 10.24
N LEU A 62 -12.73 -7.29 11.51
CA LEU A 62 -11.50 -7.96 11.93
C LEU A 62 -11.30 -9.33 11.25
N SER A 63 -12.39 -10.09 11.06
CA SER A 63 -12.36 -11.40 10.39
C SER A 63 -11.92 -11.28 8.93
N VAL A 64 -12.42 -10.25 8.23
CA VAL A 64 -12.09 -9.97 6.83
C VAL A 64 -10.63 -9.53 6.71
N VAL A 65 -10.18 -8.63 7.59
CA VAL A 65 -8.78 -8.21 7.67
C VAL A 65 -7.85 -9.40 7.90
N SER A 66 -8.19 -10.29 8.85
CA SER A 66 -7.39 -11.48 9.12
C SER A 66 -7.31 -12.42 7.90
N ARG A 67 -8.40 -12.59 7.14
CA ARG A 67 -8.41 -13.37 5.91
C ARG A 67 -7.49 -12.73 4.85
N HIS A 68 -7.58 -11.43 4.65
CA HIS A 68 -6.72 -10.68 3.73
C HIS A 68 -5.23 -10.81 4.09
N LEU A 69 -4.89 -10.64 5.37
CA LEU A 69 -3.53 -10.83 5.88
C LEU A 69 -3.04 -12.27 5.69
N GLY A 70 -3.92 -13.26 5.84
CA GLY A 70 -3.62 -14.66 5.54
C GLY A 70 -3.21 -14.88 4.09
N THR A 71 -3.97 -14.32 3.14
CA THR A 71 -3.64 -14.38 1.70
C THR A 71 -2.33 -13.66 1.38
N LEU A 72 -2.12 -12.46 1.91
CA LEU A 72 -0.87 -11.71 1.72
C LEU A 72 0.34 -12.46 2.31
N ARG A 73 0.14 -13.15 3.43
CA ARG A 73 1.18 -13.98 4.07
C ARG A 73 1.51 -15.21 3.24
N GLN A 74 0.49 -15.88 2.70
CA GLN A 74 0.68 -17.05 1.82
C GLN A 74 1.46 -16.67 0.56
N ALA A 75 1.22 -15.49 -0.01
CA ALA A 75 1.99 -14.95 -1.11
C ALA A 75 3.39 -14.44 -0.73
N GLY A 76 3.77 -14.49 0.55
CA GLY A 76 5.07 -14.03 1.04
C GLY A 76 5.25 -12.51 1.05
N ILE A 77 4.20 -11.72 0.80
CA ILE A 77 4.27 -10.25 0.72
C ILE A 77 4.44 -9.62 2.11
N VAL A 78 3.76 -10.20 3.11
CA VAL A 78 3.84 -9.76 4.51
C VAL A 78 4.45 -10.84 5.40
N GLY A 79 5.25 -10.40 6.37
CA GLY A 79 5.72 -11.21 7.48
C GLY A 79 4.82 -11.02 8.70
N CYS A 80 4.86 -11.98 9.62
CA CYS A 80 4.19 -11.87 10.91
C CYS A 80 5.13 -12.28 12.05
N GLU A 81 5.08 -11.55 13.16
CA GLU A 81 5.83 -11.83 14.38
C GLU A 81 4.86 -11.82 15.56
N LYS A 82 4.96 -12.82 16.45
CA LYS A 82 4.17 -12.85 17.68
C LYS A 82 4.85 -11.97 18.74
N ARG A 83 4.21 -10.88 19.14
CA ARG A 83 4.64 -10.02 20.25
C ARG A 83 3.65 -10.11 21.40
N GLY A 84 4.01 -10.89 22.42
CA GLY A 84 3.16 -11.15 23.58
C GLY A 84 1.84 -11.83 23.19
N LYS A 85 0.71 -11.12 23.39
CA LYS A 85 -0.64 -11.62 23.09
C LYS A 85 -1.11 -11.28 21.67
N GLN A 86 -0.38 -10.45 20.93
CA GLN A 86 -0.77 -9.99 19.60
C GLN A 86 0.19 -10.50 18.53
N VAL A 87 -0.31 -10.61 17.29
CA VAL A 87 0.51 -10.87 16.11
C VAL A 87 0.65 -9.56 15.35
N ILE A 88 1.90 -9.15 15.14
CA ILE A 88 2.27 -7.95 14.41
C ILE A 88 2.61 -8.35 12.98
N TYR A 89 2.02 -7.64 12.02
CA TYR A 89 2.26 -7.82 10.60
C TYR A 89 3.15 -6.69 10.08
N ARG A 90 4.07 -7.05 9.18
CA ARG A 90 4.99 -6.10 8.52
C ARG A 90 5.08 -6.42 7.04
N VAL A 91 5.12 -5.40 6.19
CA VAL A 91 5.42 -5.59 4.77
C VAL A 91 6.89 -5.96 4.61
N ARG A 92 7.18 -6.95 3.78
CA ARG A 92 8.55 -7.25 3.37
C ARG A 92 8.96 -6.31 2.23
N THR A 93 8.94 -5.00 2.48
CA THR A 93 9.05 -3.95 1.45
C THR A 93 10.28 -4.11 0.57
N ARG A 94 11.43 -4.45 1.18
CA ARG A 94 12.68 -4.72 0.46
C ARG A 94 12.54 -5.89 -0.51
N TRP A 95 12.07 -7.03 -0.02
CA TRP A 95 11.87 -8.23 -0.83
C TRP A 95 10.84 -7.98 -1.95
N LEU A 96 9.75 -7.28 -1.65
CA LEU A 96 8.72 -6.93 -2.63
C LEU A 96 9.31 -6.06 -3.74
N ALA A 97 10.07 -5.03 -3.40
CA ALA A 97 10.72 -4.15 -4.37
C ALA A 97 11.76 -4.89 -5.22
N GLU A 98 12.60 -5.74 -4.61
CA GLU A 98 13.57 -6.56 -5.32
C GLU A 98 12.88 -7.53 -6.30
N THR A 99 11.79 -8.17 -5.87
CA THR A 99 11.02 -9.11 -6.69
C THR A 99 10.37 -8.41 -7.90
N LEU A 100 9.76 -7.23 -7.68
CA LEU A 100 9.15 -6.46 -8.76
C LEU A 100 10.20 -5.92 -9.76
N ARG A 101 11.36 -5.46 -9.27
CA ARG A 101 12.46 -5.05 -10.17
C ARG A 101 12.98 -6.22 -10.99
N GLY A 102 13.20 -7.39 -10.38
CA GLY A 102 13.63 -8.57 -11.11
C GLY A 102 12.66 -9.00 -12.21
N MET A 103 11.34 -8.86 -11.97
CA MET A 103 10.34 -9.05 -13.03
C MET A 103 10.46 -8.02 -14.15
N ALA A 104 10.63 -6.73 -13.82
CA ALA A 104 10.82 -5.68 -14.81
C ALA A 104 12.07 -5.95 -15.67
N ASP A 105 13.20 -6.27 -15.04
CA ASP A 105 14.46 -6.61 -15.71
C ASP A 105 14.28 -7.84 -16.63
N ALA A 106 13.54 -8.85 -16.19
CA ALA A 106 13.25 -10.04 -16.98
C ALA A 106 12.34 -9.75 -18.18
N ILE A 107 11.35 -8.87 -18.03
CA ILE A 107 10.48 -8.42 -19.12
C ILE A 107 11.30 -7.67 -20.18
N GLU A 108 12.12 -6.71 -19.75
CA GLU A 108 12.99 -5.95 -20.66
C GLU A 108 13.96 -6.88 -21.42
N ALA A 109 14.49 -7.88 -20.73
CA ALA A 109 15.42 -8.83 -21.33
C ALA A 109 14.76 -9.87 -22.24
N CYS A 110 13.45 -10.08 -22.15
CA CYS A 110 12.70 -10.92 -23.07
C CYS A 110 12.41 -10.22 -24.40
N CYS A 111 12.55 -8.90 -24.49
CA CYS A 111 12.43 -8.16 -25.74
C CYS A 111 13.69 -8.38 -26.60
N PRO A 112 13.59 -9.10 -27.73
CA PRO A 112 14.67 -9.11 -28.71
C PRO A 112 14.58 -7.78 -29.47
N GLY A 113 15.48 -6.83 -29.19
CA GLY A 113 15.82 -5.81 -30.19
C GLY A 113 16.31 -6.57 -31.43
N GLU A 114 15.90 -6.23 -32.64
CA GLU A 114 16.10 -4.94 -33.31
C GLU A 114 14.83 -4.66 -34.16
N ASP A 115 14.46 -3.40 -34.41
CA ASP A 115 13.36 -2.96 -35.30
C ASP A 115 11.86 -3.11 -34.92
N ALA A 116 11.51 -3.33 -33.65
CA ALA A 116 10.17 -3.01 -33.17
C ALA A 116 10.21 -1.99 -32.03
N THR A 117 9.81 -0.76 -32.34
CA THR A 117 9.45 0.28 -31.38
C THR A 117 8.34 -0.26 -30.45
N CYS A 118 8.70 -0.95 -29.38
CA CYS A 118 7.83 -1.09 -28.21
C CYS A 118 7.87 0.20 -27.37
N THR A 119 7.91 1.35 -28.03
CA THR A 119 7.24 2.55 -27.53
C THR A 119 5.76 2.31 -27.79
N LEU A 120 5.12 1.47 -26.97
CA LEU A 120 3.69 1.58 -26.83
C LEU A 120 3.44 3.03 -26.41
N PRO A 121 2.62 3.82 -27.13
CA PRO A 121 2.24 5.12 -26.66
C PRO A 121 1.52 4.87 -25.33
N VAL A 122 2.11 5.31 -24.23
CA VAL A 122 1.39 5.54 -22.98
C VAL A 122 0.33 6.58 -23.33
N SER A 123 -0.82 6.10 -23.81
CA SER A 123 -2.00 6.92 -23.99
C SER A 123 -2.40 7.36 -22.61
N ALA A 124 -2.21 8.65 -22.36
CA ALA A 124 -2.70 9.39 -21.21
C ALA A 124 -4.06 8.86 -20.73
N GLY A 125 -4.05 8.15 -19.62
CA GLY A 125 -5.22 7.98 -18.78
C GLY A 125 -5.48 9.31 -18.09
N ALA A 126 -6.30 10.15 -18.71
CA ALA A 126 -6.89 11.34 -18.11
C ALA A 126 -7.73 10.93 -16.88
N GLY A 127 -7.44 11.55 -15.74
CA GLY A 127 -8.14 11.33 -14.48
C GLY A 127 -7.86 12.44 -13.46
N ALA A 128 -8.54 13.56 -13.64
CA ALA A 128 -8.82 14.65 -12.69
C ALA A 128 -7.62 15.38 -12.03
N THR A 129 -7.10 16.40 -12.71
CA THR A 129 -6.65 17.63 -12.03
C THR A 129 -7.82 18.60 -11.99
N GLY A 130 -8.36 18.82 -10.80
CA GLY A 130 -9.27 19.92 -10.52
C GLY A 130 -8.90 20.49 -9.16
N SER A 131 -8.32 21.68 -9.15
CA SER A 131 -8.65 22.79 -8.25
C SER A 131 -7.57 23.87 -8.39
N ASP A 132 -8.03 24.98 -8.96
CA ASP A 132 -7.33 26.22 -9.23
C ASP A 132 -6.60 26.83 -8.02
N GLU A 133 -5.39 27.33 -8.29
CA GLU A 133 -4.75 28.39 -7.51
C GLU A 133 -5.45 29.72 -7.81
N ALA A 134 -6.01 30.36 -6.79
CA ALA A 134 -6.27 31.80 -6.79
C ALA A 134 -5.75 32.41 -5.49
N GLY A 135 -4.51 32.91 -5.55
CA GLY A 135 -3.95 33.80 -4.54
C GLY A 135 -4.60 35.18 -4.59
N GLY A 136 -4.96 35.72 -3.42
CA GLY A 136 -5.56 37.03 -3.26
C GLY A 136 -5.32 37.63 -1.87
N LYS A 137 -4.17 38.30 -1.76
CA LYS A 137 -3.77 39.50 -0.96
C LYS A 137 -4.24 39.72 0.50
N GLU A 138 -3.29 40.28 1.24
CA GLU A 138 -3.29 40.80 2.62
C GLU A 138 -4.45 41.75 2.99
N GLY A 139 -4.82 41.73 4.29
CA GLY A 139 -5.61 42.76 4.96
C GLY A 139 -5.90 42.44 6.44
N THR A 140 -5.16 43.08 7.35
CA THR A 140 -5.43 43.25 8.80
C THR A 140 -6.02 44.67 9.01
N PRO A 141 -6.65 45.11 10.14
CA PRO A 141 -7.28 44.49 11.34
C PRO A 141 -8.76 44.94 11.59
N ALA A 142 -9.38 44.48 12.69
CA ALA A 142 -10.12 45.27 13.72
C ALA A 142 -11.49 44.71 14.21
N GLY A 143 -11.73 44.83 15.53
CA GLY A 143 -13.05 44.98 16.19
C GLY A 143 -13.87 43.70 16.39
N SER A 144 -13.96 43.17 17.61
CA SER A 144 -15.06 43.41 18.58
C SER A 144 -16.25 42.46 18.40
N ASP A 145 -16.41 41.49 19.31
CA ASP A 145 -17.56 41.42 20.23
C ASP A 145 -17.68 40.04 20.91
N THR A 146 -17.51 40.09 22.23
CA THR A 146 -18.34 39.45 23.27
C THR A 146 -19.04 38.13 22.93
N HIS A 147 -18.61 37.03 23.57
CA HIS A 147 -19.55 36.20 24.32
C HIS A 147 -18.89 35.52 25.53
N GLU A 148 -19.27 36.07 26.67
CA GLU A 148 -19.06 35.59 28.03
C GLU A 148 -20.10 34.48 28.27
N ILE A 149 -19.65 33.22 28.44
CA ILE A 149 -20.51 32.16 28.99
C ILE A 149 -19.91 31.68 30.30
N ASN A 150 -20.68 32.05 31.32
CA ASN A 150 -20.49 32.01 32.74
C ASN A 150 -20.29 30.59 33.29
N GLN A 151 -19.26 30.45 34.11
CA GLN A 151 -19.06 29.36 35.04
C GLN A 151 -19.97 29.51 36.26
N GLN A 152 -21.09 28.78 36.32
CA GLN A 152 -21.79 28.58 37.61
C GLN A 152 -22.86 27.49 37.57
N GLU A 153 -22.51 26.29 38.03
CA GLU A 153 -23.35 25.48 38.92
C GLU A 153 -22.41 24.72 39.88
N ARG A 154 -22.09 25.30 41.04
CA ARG A 154 -22.76 25.08 42.35
C ARG A 154 -22.83 23.62 42.82
N THR A 155 -21.77 23.29 43.59
CA THR A 155 -21.77 22.58 44.89
C THR A 155 -21.98 21.07 44.99
N PRO A 156 -21.27 20.43 45.94
CA PRO A 156 -21.23 18.99 46.16
C PRO A 156 -22.32 18.53 47.14
N ARG A 157 -22.82 17.31 46.97
CA ARG A 157 -23.43 16.53 48.06
C ARG A 157 -22.93 15.10 47.96
N GLY A 158 -22.08 14.71 48.90
CA GLY A 158 -21.85 13.29 49.18
C GLY A 158 -23.10 12.65 49.79
N VAL A 159 -23.20 11.32 49.72
CA VAL A 159 -23.65 10.42 50.79
C VAL A 159 -23.37 8.95 50.39
N ALA A 160 -22.66 8.27 51.31
CA ALA A 160 -22.59 6.84 51.67
C ALA A 160 -22.09 5.75 50.70
N PRO A 161 -21.28 4.79 51.23
CA PRO A 161 -21.01 3.49 50.61
C PRO A 161 -22.08 2.45 50.99
N LYS A 162 -22.30 1.46 50.12
CA LYS A 162 -23.05 0.23 50.44
C LYS A 162 -22.09 -0.95 50.56
N GLU A 163 -22.22 -1.60 51.72
CA GLU A 163 -22.00 -3.01 52.12
C GLU A 163 -20.97 -3.86 51.36
#